data_AF-A0A7C7ZF72-F1
#
_entry.id   AF-A0A7C7ZF72-F1
#
_cell.length_a   1.000
_cell.length_b   1.000
_cell.length_c   1.000
_cell.angle_alpha   90.00
_cell.angle_beta   90.00
_cell.angle_gamma   90.00
#
_symmetry.space_group_name_H-M   'P 1'
#
loop_
_entity.id
_entity.type
_entity.pdbx_description
1 polymer ?
#
loop_
_entity_poly.entity_id
_entity_poly.type
_entity_poly.pdbx_seq_one_letter_code
_entity_poly.pdbx_strand_id
1 'polypeptide(L)'
;MEQNSSGGALIGSAFILGIAIAGSSFLLSSSLDRASEQFGTAVASIKDFKPAAAAAAPARKDGRPDPNKVYQVAVGKSPFVGPKDAKITIVEFSDFQ
;
A
#
# COMPACT_ATOMS: atom_id res chain seq x y z
N MET A 1 -9.34 20.74 -64.06
CA MET A 1 -8.03 20.07 -63.86
C MET A 1 -7.88 19.87 -62.36
N GLU A 2 -8.35 18.75 -61.84
CA GLU A 2 -8.30 18.44 -60.40
C GLU A 2 -7.59 17.10 -60.27
N GLN A 3 -6.25 17.18 -60.21
CA GLN A 3 -5.38 16.02 -60.17
C GLN A 3 -4.98 15.77 -58.72
N ASN A 4 -5.71 14.83 -58.09
CA ASN A 4 -5.21 13.81 -57.17
C ASN A 4 -3.98 14.18 -56.30
N SER A 5 -4.21 14.90 -55.18
CA SER A 5 -3.22 15.08 -54.11
C SER A 5 -3.72 14.46 -52.79
N SER A 6 -4.11 13.18 -52.84
CA SER A 6 -4.55 12.41 -51.66
C SER A 6 -3.59 11.27 -51.29
N GLY A 7 -2.69 10.85 -52.19
CA GLY A 7 -1.72 9.78 -51.94
C GLY A 7 -0.57 10.17 -51.01
N GLY A 8 -0.01 11.38 -51.16
CA GLY A 8 1.10 11.85 -50.32
C GLY A 8 0.69 12.16 -48.87
N ALA A 9 -0.53 12.67 -48.68
CA ALA A 9 -1.08 12.97 -47.36
C ALA A 9 -1.42 11.71 -46.55
N LEU A 10 -1.89 10.64 -47.21
CA LEU A 10 -2.18 9.35 -46.56
C LEU A 10 -0.90 8.58 -46.19
N ILE A 11 0.14 8.63 -47.03
CA ILE A 11 1.44 7.99 -46.72
C ILE A 11 2.15 8.72 -45.58
N GLY A 12 2.11 10.07 -45.56
CA GLY A 12 2.70 10.85 -44.48
C GLY A 12 2.04 10.64 -43.11
N SER A 13 0.71 10.56 -43.06
CA SER A 13 -0.04 10.31 -41.82
C SER A 13 0.13 8.89 -41.29
N ALA A 14 0.22 7.87 -42.16
CA ALA A 14 0.51 6.50 -41.76
C ALA A 14 1.91 6.36 -41.11
N PHE A 15 2.89 7.12 -41.60
CA PHE A 15 4.24 7.12 -41.03
C PHE A 15 4.29 7.78 -39.64
N ILE A 16 3.57 8.89 -39.46
CA ILE A 16 3.45 9.57 -38.15
C ILE A 16 2.73 8.68 -37.14
N LEU A 17 1.67 7.98 -37.54
CA LEU A 17 0.94 7.05 -36.65
C LEU A 17 1.82 5.84 -36.25
N GLY A 18 2.62 5.31 -37.18
CA GLY A 18 3.59 4.25 -36.89
C GLY A 18 4.66 4.67 -35.89
N ILE A 19 5.22 5.88 -36.05
CA ILE A 19 6.21 6.44 -35.11
C ILE A 19 5.56 6.71 -33.75
N ALA A 20 4.31 7.18 -33.70
CA ALA A 20 3.60 7.43 -32.45
C ALA A 20 3.38 6.13 -31.65
N ILE A 21 2.94 5.05 -32.30
CA ILE A 21 2.73 3.75 -31.64
C ILE A 21 4.06 3.16 -31.14
N ALA A 22 5.10 3.17 -31.98
CA ALA A 22 6.42 2.67 -31.60
C ALA A 22 7.06 3.51 -30.47
N GLY A 23 6.94 4.85 -30.54
CA GLY A 23 7.40 5.77 -29.49
C GLY A 23 6.67 5.57 -28.17
N SER A 24 5.34 5.41 -28.20
CA SER A 24 4.54 5.10 -27.02
C SER A 24 4.89 3.74 -26.41
N SER A 25 5.13 2.70 -27.22
CA SER A 25 5.61 1.41 -26.73
C SER A 25 6.97 1.52 -26.05
N PHE A 26 7.93 2.27 -26.61
CA PHE A 26 9.25 2.45 -26.00
C PHE A 26 9.17 3.19 -24.65
N LEU A 27 8.35 4.24 -24.55
CA LEU A 27 8.15 4.97 -23.29
C LEU A 27 7.45 4.10 -22.25
N LEU A 28 6.48 3.27 -22.65
CA LEU A 28 5.80 2.37 -21.73
C LEU A 28 6.73 1.25 -21.22
N SER A 29 7.48 0.59 -22.11
CA SER A 29 8.47 -0.43 -21.72
C SER A 29 9.55 0.14 -20.81
N SER A 30 10.13 1.29 -21.14
CA SER A 30 11.14 1.92 -20.27
C SER A 30 10.58 2.40 -18.93
N SER A 31 9.29 2.76 -18.85
CA SER A 31 8.63 3.08 -17.59
C SER A 31 8.39 1.84 -16.71
N LEU A 32 8.03 0.72 -17.34
CA LEU A 32 7.83 -0.57 -16.66
C LEU A 32 9.15 -1.10 -16.09
N ASP A 33 10.24 -1.01 -16.85
CA ASP A 33 11.56 -1.41 -16.39
C ASP A 33 11.98 -0.58 -15.17
N ARG A 34 11.85 0.76 -15.25
CA ARG A 34 12.17 1.64 -14.11
C ARG A 34 11.27 1.41 -12.89
N ALA A 35 9.98 1.15 -13.10
CA ALA A 35 9.09 0.79 -12.00
C ALA A 35 9.51 -0.52 -11.35
N SER A 36 9.87 -1.54 -12.14
CA SER A 36 10.32 -2.85 -11.62
C SER A 36 11.59 -2.74 -10.77
N GLU A 37 12.55 -1.89 -11.16
CA GLU A 37 13.76 -1.62 -10.38
C GLU A 37 13.46 -0.88 -9.07
N GLN A 38 12.54 0.09 -9.11
CA GLN A 38 12.09 0.81 -7.90
C GLN A 38 11.39 -0.13 -6.92
N PHE A 39 10.56 -1.06 -7.39
CA PHE A 39 9.96 -2.08 -6.53
C PHE A 39 11.01 -3.05 -5.97
N GLY A 40 11.98 -3.47 -6.78
CA GLY A 40 13.09 -4.34 -6.34
C GLY A 40 13.90 -3.72 -5.20
N THR A 41 14.27 -2.44 -5.33
CA THR A 41 15.02 -1.70 -4.32
C THR A 41 14.22 -1.45 -3.04
N ALA A 42 12.92 -1.16 -3.16
CA ALA A 42 12.02 -1.02 -2.00
C ALA A 42 11.88 -2.35 -1.24
N VAL A 43 11.70 -3.47 -1.94
CA VAL A 43 11.62 -4.81 -1.34
C VAL A 43 12.94 -5.21 -0.67
N ALA A 44 14.08 -4.89 -1.28
CA ALA A 44 15.39 -5.11 -0.67
C ALA A 44 15.54 -4.32 0.65
N SER A 45 15.11 -3.05 0.65
CA SER A 45 15.16 -2.19 1.83
C SER A 45 14.29 -2.71 2.99
N ILE A 46 13.16 -3.36 2.69
CA ILE A 46 12.30 -4.00 3.71
C ILE A 46 12.94 -5.27 4.27
N LYS A 47 13.63 -6.07 3.44
CA LYS A 47 14.35 -7.28 3.91
C LYS A 47 15.48 -6.93 4.87
N ASP A 48 16.18 -5.83 4.62
CA ASP A 48 17.29 -5.35 5.45
C ASP A 48 16.82 -4.43 6.58
N PHE A 49 15.50 -4.22 6.73
CA PHE A 49 14.93 -3.45 7.82
C PHE A 49 15.18 -4.18 9.15
N LYS A 50 16.25 -3.81 9.83
CA LYS A 50 16.46 -4.14 11.23
C LYS A 50 15.65 -3.13 12.05
N PRO A 51 14.59 -3.55 12.76
CA PRO A 51 13.97 -2.66 13.74
C PRO A 51 15.08 -2.20 14.69
N ALA A 52 15.15 -0.89 14.94
CA ALA A 52 16.02 -0.40 15.99
C ALA A 52 15.67 -1.17 17.25
N ALA A 53 16.58 -2.03 17.72
CA ALA A 53 16.45 -2.61 19.04
C ALA A 53 16.29 -1.42 19.97
N ALA A 54 15.17 -1.35 20.69
CA ALA A 54 14.98 -0.35 21.71
C ALA A 54 16.23 -0.42 22.59
N ALA A 55 17.11 0.57 22.48
CA ALA A 55 18.19 0.71 23.43
C ALA A 55 17.50 0.64 24.80
N ALA A 56 17.91 -0.30 25.64
CA ALA A 56 17.25 -0.55 26.91
C ALA A 56 17.30 0.75 27.71
N ALA A 57 16.22 1.53 27.61
CA ALA A 57 16.00 2.67 28.46
C ALA A 57 16.04 2.13 29.89
N PRO A 58 16.68 2.84 30.84
CA PRO A 58 16.60 2.43 32.24
C PRO A 58 15.14 2.20 32.57
N ALA A 59 14.82 1.00 33.06
CA ALA A 59 13.46 0.57 33.32
C ALA A 59 12.81 1.60 34.24
N ARG A 60 12.04 2.52 33.64
CA ARG A 60 11.23 3.40 34.44
C ARG A 60 10.22 2.47 35.11
N LYS A 61 10.17 2.48 36.44
CA LYS A 61 9.04 1.89 37.16
C LYS A 61 7.84 2.81 36.98
N ASP A 62 7.40 2.91 35.74
CA ASP A 62 6.17 3.57 35.39
C ASP A 62 5.07 2.67 35.92
N GLY A 63 4.06 3.19 36.62
CA GLY A 63 2.82 2.45 36.94
C GLY A 63 2.00 2.09 35.69
N ARG A 64 2.67 1.92 34.54
CA ARG A 64 2.12 1.54 33.26
C ARG A 64 1.84 0.03 33.30
N PRO A 65 0.68 -0.40 32.79
CA PRO A 65 0.43 -1.81 32.56
C PRO A 65 1.56 -2.43 31.73
N ASP A 66 1.97 -3.65 32.12
CA ASP A 66 2.94 -4.45 31.39
C ASP A 66 2.38 -4.74 29.98
N PRO A 67 3.07 -4.28 28.91
CA PRO A 67 2.60 -4.47 27.54
C PRO A 67 2.44 -5.94 27.12
N ASN A 68 3.17 -6.86 27.77
CA ASN A 68 3.14 -8.29 27.44
C ASN A 68 2.21 -9.09 28.34
N LYS A 69 1.59 -8.45 29.34
CA LYS A 69 0.67 -9.12 30.26
C LYS A 69 -0.74 -9.15 29.69
N VAL A 70 -1.35 -10.33 29.71
CA VAL A 70 -2.79 -10.48 29.42
C VAL A 70 -3.60 -10.05 30.65
N TYR A 71 -4.50 -9.09 30.46
CA TYR A 71 -5.40 -8.59 31.49
C TYR A 71 -6.80 -9.17 31.31
N GLN A 72 -7.26 -9.93 32.30
CA GLN A 72 -8.63 -10.45 32.30
C GLN A 72 -9.61 -9.36 32.75
N VAL A 73 -10.69 -9.20 32.00
CA VAL A 73 -11.78 -8.26 32.31
C VAL A 73 -13.01 -9.06 32.74
N ALA A 74 -13.50 -8.81 33.95
CA ALA A 74 -14.69 -9.47 34.47
C ALA A 74 -15.96 -8.79 33.91
N VAL A 75 -16.65 -9.46 32.98
CA VAL A 75 -17.84 -8.91 32.29
C VAL A 75 -19.17 -9.24 32.98
N GLY A 76 -19.23 -10.27 33.84
CA GLY A 76 -20.40 -10.57 34.70
C GLY A 76 -21.75 -10.53 33.98
N LYS A 77 -22.63 -9.61 34.41
CA LYS A 77 -23.98 -9.39 33.85
C LYS A 77 -24.05 -8.13 32.95
N SER A 78 -22.92 -7.66 32.45
CA SER A 78 -22.88 -6.48 31.58
C SER A 78 -23.71 -6.68 30.31
N PRO A 79 -24.37 -5.62 29.80
CA PRO A 79 -25.07 -5.69 28.54
C PRO A 79 -24.09 -5.99 27.40
N PHE A 80 -24.52 -6.79 26.42
CA PHE A 80 -23.72 -7.12 25.25
C PHE A 80 -24.60 -7.20 24.00
N VAL A 81 -23.98 -7.02 22.83
CA VAL A 81 -24.63 -7.16 21.52
C VAL A 81 -23.75 -8.03 20.64
N GLY A 82 -24.36 -9.01 19.98
CA GLY A 82 -23.70 -9.91 19.04
C GLY A 82 -23.78 -11.39 19.43
N PRO A 83 -23.20 -12.29 18.60
CA PRO A 83 -23.18 -13.73 18.87
C PRO A 83 -22.38 -14.10 20.11
N LYS A 84 -22.82 -15.13 20.85
CA LYS A 84 -22.11 -15.63 22.03
C LYS A 84 -20.76 -16.30 21.70
N ASP A 85 -20.60 -16.76 20.46
CA ASP A 85 -19.44 -17.49 19.95
C ASP A 85 -18.58 -16.63 18.99
N ALA A 86 -18.71 -15.31 19.07
CA ALA A 86 -17.90 -14.37 18.29
C ALA A 86 -16.40 -14.65 18.49
N LYS A 87 -15.64 -14.66 17.38
CA LYS A 87 -14.19 -14.91 17.41
C LYS A 87 -13.40 -13.79 18.08
N ILE A 88 -13.97 -12.59 18.10
CA ILE A 88 -13.39 -11.39 18.71
C ILE A 88 -14.47 -10.76 19.57
N THR A 89 -14.12 -10.43 20.80
CA THR A 89 -14.98 -9.75 21.77
C THR A 89 -14.31 -8.44 22.17
N ILE A 90 -15.05 -7.33 22.09
CA ILE A 90 -14.60 -6.00 22.51
C ILE A 90 -15.34 -5.64 23.79
N VAL A 91 -14.62 -5.16 24.80
CA VAL A 91 -15.19 -4.65 26.05
C VAL A 91 -14.96 -3.15 26.10
N GLU A 92 -16.05 -2.38 26.18
CA GLU A 92 -16.03 -0.93 26.23
C GLU A 92 -16.30 -0.43 27.66
N PHE A 93 -15.60 0.62 28.06
CA PHE A 93 -15.84 1.35 29.30
C PHE A 93 -16.25 2.78 28.95
N SER A 94 -17.45 3.18 29.35
CA SER A 94 -18.03 4.48 29.00
C SER A 94 -18.64 5.11 30.26
N ASP A 95 -18.61 6.44 30.32
CA ASP A 95 -19.22 7.26 31.37
C ASP A 95 -20.15 8.28 30.69
N PHE A 96 -21.40 8.36 31.14
CA PHE A 96 -22.43 9.22 30.55
C PHE A 96 -22.75 10.33 31.54
N GLN A 97 -22.35 11.56 31.23
CA GLN A 97 -22.68 12.77 31.98
C GLN A 97 -23.90 13.48 31.38
#